data_AF-A0A0M3J1X2-F1
#
_entry.id   AF-A0A0M3J1X2-F1
#
_cell.length_a   1.000
_cell.length_b   1.000
_cell.length_c   1.000
_cell.angle_alpha   90.00
_cell.angle_beta   90.00
_cell.angle_gamma   90.00
#
_symmetry.space_group_name_H-M   'P 1'
#
loop_
_entity.id
_entity.type
_entity.pdbx_description
1 polymer ?
#
loop_
_entity_poly.entity_id
_entity_poly.type
_entity_poly.pdbx_seq_one_letter_code
_entity_poly.pdbx_strand_id
1 'polypeptide(L)'
;MILTILIFTFKEANFSFNYVLEFEDEVALDLYIQEKGYRRVNEYERNGTLRINYVCKEYFQKDIKCNHKMSVIMKDGILTAKTTDGGKPHEHW
;
A
#
# COMPACT_ATOMS: atom_id res chain seq x y z
N MET A 1 2.59 9.92 25.29
CA MET A 1 2.14 9.08 24.16
C MET A 1 3.39 8.52 23.52
N ILE A 2 3.64 7.22 23.74
CA ILE A 2 4.87 6.57 23.29
C ILE A 2 4.70 6.32 21.79
N LEU A 3 5.59 6.92 21.01
CA LEU A 3 5.73 6.77 19.58
C LEU A 3 6.12 5.30 19.30
N THR A 4 5.14 4.44 19.03
CA THR A 4 5.40 3.03 18.72
C THR A 4 6.18 2.98 17.41
N ILE A 5 7.36 2.36 17.48
CA ILE A 5 8.32 2.25 16.40
C ILE A 5 7.72 1.32 15.33
N LEU A 6 7.27 1.91 14.21
CA LEU A 6 6.97 1.17 12.98
C LEU A 6 8.26 0.49 12.51
N ILE A 7 8.34 -0.83 12.63
CA ILE A 7 9.45 -1.62 12.10
C ILE A 7 9.20 -1.82 10.61
N PHE A 8 9.81 -0.98 9.78
CA PHE A 8 9.80 -1.15 8.33
C PHE A 8 10.89 -2.16 7.93
N THR A 9 10.51 -3.38 7.59
CA THR A 9 11.43 -4.39 7.04
C THR A 9 11.53 -4.22 5.52
N PHE A 10 12.62 -3.56 5.08
CA PHE A 10 12.88 -3.30 3.66
C PHE A 10 13.40 -4.57 2.96
N LYS A 11 12.69 -5.05 1.93
CA LYS A 11 13.16 -6.13 1.07
C LYS A 11 12.78 -5.85 -0.39
N GLU A 12 13.77 -5.63 -1.24
CA GLU A 12 13.58 -5.42 -2.67
C GLU A 12 13.14 -6.73 -3.36
N ALA A 13 12.02 -6.71 -4.09
CA ALA A 13 11.61 -7.85 -4.91
C ALA A 13 10.80 -7.43 -6.15
N ASN A 14 11.39 -7.62 -7.33
CA ASN A 14 10.83 -7.67 -8.70
C ASN A 14 9.95 -6.51 -9.22
N PHE A 15 10.32 -6.08 -10.43
CA PHE A 15 9.99 -4.91 -11.29
C PHE A 15 8.57 -4.28 -11.31
N SER A 16 7.59 -4.78 -10.57
CA SER A 16 6.22 -4.25 -10.56
C SER A 16 5.71 -3.82 -9.18
N PHE A 17 6.29 -4.29 -8.08
CA PHE A 17 6.01 -3.86 -6.71
C PHE A 17 7.28 -4.04 -5.89
N ASN A 18 8.19 -3.08 -6.00
CA ASN A 18 9.57 -3.25 -5.54
C ASN A 18 9.71 -3.19 -4.02
N TYR A 19 8.64 -2.89 -3.27
CA TYR A 19 8.70 -2.60 -1.84
C TYR A 19 7.58 -3.28 -1.07
N VAL A 20 7.93 -3.82 0.09
CA VAL A 20 7.05 -4.53 1.01
C VAL A 20 6.99 -3.77 2.33
N LEU A 21 5.79 -3.57 2.84
CA LEU A 21 5.49 -2.96 4.13
C LEU A 21 4.65 -3.94 4.93
N GLU A 22 4.97 -4.10 6.20
CA GLU A 22 4.18 -4.90 7.14
C GLU A 22 3.50 -3.95 8.13
N PHE A 23 2.22 -4.19 8.42
CA PHE A 23 1.43 -3.39 9.34
C PHE A 23 1.04 -4.23 10.54
N GLU A 24 1.10 -3.61 11.72
CA GLU A 24 0.70 -4.25 12.97
C GLU A 24 -0.81 -4.56 12.99
N ASP A 25 -1.62 -3.63 12.48
CA ASP A 25 -3.06 -3.75 12.44
C ASP A 25 -3.69 -2.96 11.26
N GLU A 26 -5.01 -3.11 11.11
CA GLU A 26 -5.78 -2.44 10.07
C GLU A 26 -5.79 -0.91 10.25
N VAL A 27 -5.62 -0.40 11.49
CA VAL A 27 -5.60 1.03 11.79
C VAL A 27 -4.33 1.68 11.25
N ALA A 28 -3.17 1.05 11.47
CA ALA A 28 -1.89 1.49 10.92
C ALA A 28 -1.90 1.50 9.39
N LEU A 29 -2.55 0.49 8.78
CA LEU A 29 -2.73 0.44 7.34
C LEU A 29 -3.63 1.58 6.84
N ASP A 30 -4.76 1.84 7.49
CA ASP A 30 -5.69 2.89 7.08
C ASP A 30 -5.06 4.29 7.19
N LEU A 31 -4.34 4.55 8.28
CA LEU A 31 -3.57 5.79 8.45
C LEU A 31 -2.54 5.96 7.32
N TYR A 32 -1.83 4.90 6.94
CA TYR A 32 -0.86 4.95 5.83
C TYR A 32 -1.54 5.23 4.49
N ILE A 33 -2.69 4.59 4.21
CA ILE A 33 -3.48 4.82 2.99
C ILE A 33 -3.91 6.29 2.90
N GLN A 34 -4.39 6.86 4.00
CA GLN A 34 -4.83 8.25 4.08
C GLN A 34 -3.66 9.22 3.91
N GLU A 35 -2.56 9.00 4.63
CA GLU A 35 -1.36 9.85 4.57
C GLU A 35 -0.76 9.87 3.16
N LYS A 36 -0.67 8.71 2.50
CA LYS A 36 -0.08 8.58 1.16
C LYS A 36 -1.06 8.84 0.03
N GLY A 37 -2.34 9.05 0.31
CA GLY A 37 -3.34 9.42 -0.70
C GLY A 37 -3.67 8.29 -1.68
N TYR A 38 -3.81 7.07 -1.19
CA TYR A 38 -4.28 5.94 -2.00
C TYR A 38 -5.81 5.85 -2.01
N ARG A 39 -6.35 5.30 -3.11
CA ARG A 39 -7.77 5.00 -3.30
C ARG A 39 -7.94 3.51 -3.63
N ARG A 40 -8.84 2.84 -2.93
CA ARG A 40 -9.21 1.44 -3.16
C ARG A 40 -9.89 1.29 -4.52
N VAL A 41 -9.47 0.30 -5.30
CA VAL A 41 -10.02 0.04 -6.65
C VAL A 41 -10.63 -1.35 -6.80
N ASN A 42 -10.08 -2.35 -6.11
CA ASN A 42 -10.56 -3.71 -6.22
C ASN A 42 -10.21 -4.50 -4.96
N GLU A 43 -11.04 -5.49 -4.66
CA GLU A 43 -10.88 -6.42 -3.57
C GLU A 43 -11.27 -7.81 -4.05
N TYR A 44 -10.45 -8.81 -3.74
CA TYR A 44 -10.79 -10.19 -4.02
C TYR A 44 -10.14 -11.13 -3.01
N GLU A 45 -10.83 -12.23 -2.74
CA GLU A 45 -10.32 -13.30 -1.90
C GLU A 45 -9.94 -14.51 -2.76
N ARG A 46 -8.81 -15.14 -2.47
CA ARG A 46 -8.41 -16.40 -3.10
C ARG A 46 -7.66 -17.27 -2.10
N ASN A 47 -8.11 -18.52 -1.92
CA ASN A 47 -7.47 -19.50 -1.04
C ASN A 47 -7.26 -18.97 0.39
N GLY A 48 -8.27 -18.31 0.98
CA GLY A 48 -8.20 -17.72 2.32
C GLY A 48 -7.25 -16.53 2.45
N THR A 49 -6.78 -15.98 1.33
CA THR A 49 -5.97 -14.76 1.28
C THR A 49 -6.82 -13.64 0.71
N LEU A 50 -7.06 -12.59 1.50
CA LEU A 50 -7.77 -11.41 1.05
C LEU A 50 -6.77 -10.43 0.44
N ARG A 51 -7.06 -9.94 -0.76
CA ARG A 51 -6.21 -8.98 -1.46
C ARG A 51 -6.98 -7.73 -1.81
N ILE A 52 -6.46 -6.58 -1.39
CA ILE A 52 -7.02 -5.28 -1.71
C ILE A 52 -6.02 -4.50 -2.55
N ASN A 53 -6.47 -3.98 -3.68
CA ASN A 53 -5.65 -3.15 -4.55
C ASN A 53 -6.06 -1.69 -4.44
N TYR A 54 -5.05 -0.84 -4.45
CA TYR A 54 -5.15 0.60 -4.36
C TYR A 54 -4.33 1.25 -5.48
N VAL A 55 -4.78 2.41 -5.92
CA VAL A 55 -4.04 3.30 -6.84
C VAL A 55 -3.94 4.68 -6.21
N CYS A 56 -3.09 5.56 -6.72
CA CYS A 56 -3.12 6.95 -6.31
C CYS A 56 -4.54 7.56 -6.46
N LYS A 57 -4.96 8.40 -5.50
CA LYS A 57 -6.24 9.12 -5.54
C LYS A 57 -6.44 9.94 -6.83
N GLU A 58 -5.36 10.41 -7.44
CA GLU A 58 -5.36 11.25 -8.64
C GLU A 58 -5.17 10.44 -9.94
N TYR A 59 -5.05 9.12 -9.86
CA TYR A 59 -4.85 8.22 -11.02
C TYR A 59 -5.88 8.39 -12.14
N PHE A 60 -7.11 8.80 -11.80
CA PHE A 60 -8.20 8.98 -12.77
C PHE A 60 -8.32 10.41 -13.30
N GLN A 61 -7.47 11.34 -12.85
CA GLN A 61 -7.46 12.69 -13.40
C GLN A 61 -6.80 12.68 -14.77
N LYS A 62 -7.45 13.31 -15.75
CA LYS A 62 -7.07 13.23 -17.18
C LYS A 62 -5.63 13.72 -17.44
N ASP A 63 -5.16 14.66 -16.64
CA ASP A 63 -3.87 15.33 -16.80
C ASP A 63 -2.77 14.77 -15.90
N ILE A 64 -3.10 13.81 -15.01
CA ILE A 64 -2.15 13.23 -14.05
C ILE A 64 -1.87 11.77 -14.41
N LYS A 65 -0.63 11.48 -14.77
CA LYS A 65 -0.14 10.11 -15.02
C LYS A 65 0.60 9.57 -13.81
N CYS A 66 -0.14 9.30 -12.74
CA CYS A 66 0.44 8.66 -11.56
C CYS A 66 0.53 7.14 -11.76
N ASN A 67 1.71 6.55 -11.63
CA ASN A 67 1.91 5.10 -11.76
C ASN A 67 1.92 4.36 -10.41
N HIS A 68 1.60 5.07 -9.32
CA HIS A 68 1.65 4.52 -7.97
C HIS A 68 0.46 3.57 -7.73
N LYS A 69 0.81 2.34 -7.36
CA LYS A 69 -0.14 1.27 -7.02
C LYS A 69 0.32 0.61 -5.74
N MET A 70 -0.65 0.16 -4.96
CA MET A 70 -0.42 -0.61 -3.74
C MET A 70 -1.33 -1.84 -3.74
N SER A 71 -0.80 -2.97 -3.27
CA SER A 71 -1.55 -4.20 -3.10
C SER A 71 -1.35 -4.70 -1.67
N VAL A 72 -2.42 -4.68 -0.89
CA VAL A 72 -2.47 -5.22 0.47
C VAL A 72 -2.90 -6.68 0.39
N ILE A 73 -2.18 -7.52 1.12
CA ILE A 73 -2.43 -8.94 1.29
C ILE A 73 -2.67 -9.16 2.77
N MET A 74 -3.83 -9.73 3.10
CA MET A 74 -4.18 -10.16 4.44
C MET A 74 -4.22 -11.68 4.46
N LYS A 75 -3.35 -12.28 5.26
CA LYS A 75 -3.25 -13.74 5.38
C LYS A 75 -2.77 -14.10 6.78
N ASP A 76 -3.47 -15.04 7.43
CA ASP A 76 -3.08 -15.57 8.75
C ASP A 76 -2.87 -14.46 9.81
N GLY A 77 -3.65 -13.38 9.74
CA GLY A 77 -3.54 -12.21 10.63
C GLY A 77 -2.40 -11.25 10.31
N ILE A 78 -1.60 -11.52 9.26
CA ILE A 78 -0.50 -10.66 8.82
C ILE A 78 -0.99 -9.74 7.70
N LEU A 79 -0.73 -8.44 7.85
CA LEU A 79 -1.04 -7.40 6.88
C LEU A 79 0.24 -6.98 6.15
N THR A 80 0.33 -7.35 4.88
CA THR A 80 1.48 -7.00 4.03
C THR A 80 1.03 -6.15 2.85
N ALA A 81 1.50 -4.92 2.75
CA ALA A 81 1.34 -4.12 1.54
C ALA A 81 2.56 -4.23 0.64
N LYS A 82 2.32 -4.24 -0.67
CA LYS A 82 3.34 -4.11 -1.69
C LYS A 82 3.10 -2.84 -2.49
N THR A 83 4.09 -1.98 -2.63
CA THR A 83 3.96 -0.70 -3.35
C THR A 83 4.93 -0.60 -4.52
N THR A 84 4.57 0.21 -5.52
CA THR A 84 5.40 0.43 -6.72
C THR A 84 6.38 1.59 -6.57
N ASP A 85 6.23 2.41 -5.52
CA ASP A 85 6.90 3.69 -5.30
C ASP A 85 7.93 3.70 -4.16
N GLY A 86 8.01 2.61 -3.40
CA GLY A 86 8.85 2.53 -2.22
C GLY A 86 8.44 3.34 -1.04
N GLY A 87 7.13 3.59 -0.92
CA GLY A 87 6.58 4.38 0.17
C GLY A 87 6.93 5.85 0.08
N LYS A 88 7.46 6.30 -1.07
CA LYS A 88 7.71 7.70 -1.35
C LYS A 88 6.39 8.48 -1.47
N PRO A 89 6.35 9.76 -1.05
CA PRO A 89 5.18 10.59 -1.25
C PRO A 89 4.83 10.69 -2.73
N HIS A 90 3.53 10.75 -3.03
CA HIS A 90 3.05 10.86 -4.41
C HIS A 90 3.26 12.30 -4.88
N GLU A 91 4.31 12.53 -5.67
CA GLU A 91 4.48 13.80 -6.36
C GLU A 91 3.65 13.78 -7.66
N HIS A 92 2.74 14.73 -7.77
CA HIS A 92 1.99 15.02 -8.99
C HIS A 92 2.43 16.40 -9.48
N TRP A 93 2.86 16.48 -10.74
CA TRP A 93 3.28 17.73 -11.39
C TRP A 93 2.25 18.13 -12.42
#